data_AF-A0A1J6IU71-F1
#
_entry.id   AF-A0A1J6IU71-F1
#
_cell.length_a   1.000
_cell.length_b   1.000
_cell.length_c   1.000
_cell.angle_alpha   90.00
_cell.angle_beta   90.00
_cell.angle_gamma   90.00
#
_symmetry.space_group_name_H-M   'P 1'
#
loop_
_entity.id
_entity.type
_entity.pdbx_description
1 polymer ?
#
loop_
_entity_poly.entity_id
_entity_poly.type
_entity_poly.pdbx_seq_one_letter_code
_entity_poly.pdbx_strand_id
1 'polypeptide(L)'
;MYSFAELKSSTRNFRPDTILGEGGFGRVFKDSLQGLKEWQAEVKFLGKFSHPNLVKLIGYCWEEKQFLLVYEYMQKGSLENHLIRKGAETLSWDTRLKIVIGAARGLAFLDTTEKQVIYRDFKAANILLDGDYNAKLSDFGLAKLGPANGNSHVTTGVVGTYSLCSAGIHGLWTFIREE
;
A
#
# COMPACT_ATOMS: atom_id res chain seq x y z
N MET A 1 -1.61 -19.62 5.20
CA MET A 1 -0.52 -19.33 6.14
C MET A 1 0.71 -20.00 5.58
N TYR A 2 1.83 -19.29 5.49
CA TYR A 2 3.11 -19.82 5.01
C TYR A 2 4.06 -19.98 6.20
N SER A 3 4.92 -20.98 6.14
CA SER A 3 6.05 -21.12 7.05
C SER A 3 7.20 -20.22 6.63
N PHE A 4 8.07 -19.87 7.58
CA PHE A 4 9.27 -19.10 7.28
C PHE A 4 10.21 -19.86 6.33
N ALA A 5 10.30 -21.19 6.50
CA ALA A 5 11.10 -22.05 5.63
C ALA A 5 10.61 -22.04 4.16
N GLU A 6 9.30 -22.08 3.93
CA GLU A 6 8.72 -22.01 2.57
C GLU A 6 9.03 -20.67 1.90
N LEU A 7 8.83 -19.56 2.62
CA LEU A 7 9.11 -18.22 2.07
C LEU A 7 10.61 -18.02 1.83
N LYS A 8 11.45 -18.50 2.74
CA LYS A 8 12.91 -18.46 2.60
C LYS A 8 13.37 -19.27 1.38
N SER A 9 12.82 -20.46 1.17
CA SER A 9 13.10 -21.27 -0.02
C SER A 9 12.68 -20.55 -1.31
N SER A 10 11.45 -20.03 -1.35
CA SER A 10 10.86 -19.37 -2.53
C SER A 10 11.59 -18.09 -2.93
N THR A 11 12.18 -17.39 -1.96
CA THR A 11 12.95 -16.14 -2.16
C THR A 11 14.46 -16.38 -2.27
N ARG A 12 14.90 -17.64 -2.36
CA ARG A 12 16.33 -18.03 -2.38
C ARG A 12 17.12 -17.45 -1.20
N ASN A 13 16.53 -17.46 0.00
CA ASN A 13 17.01 -16.82 1.23
C ASN A 13 16.93 -15.28 1.21
N PHE A 14 15.84 -14.72 0.68
CA PHE A 14 15.63 -13.27 0.57
C PHE A 14 16.82 -12.55 -0.08
N ARG A 15 17.33 -13.11 -1.19
CA ARG A 15 18.47 -12.48 -1.88
C ARG A 15 18.08 -11.10 -2.40
N PRO A 16 19.02 -10.14 -2.46
CA PRO A 16 18.73 -8.77 -2.92
C PRO A 16 18.10 -8.70 -4.31
N ASP A 17 18.46 -9.60 -5.23
CA ASP A 17 17.88 -9.69 -6.58
C ASP A 17 16.42 -10.18 -6.62
N THR A 18 15.91 -10.70 -5.49
CA THR A 18 14.49 -11.06 -5.31
C THR A 18 13.69 -9.97 -4.59
N ILE A 19 14.35 -8.92 -4.10
CA ILE A 19 13.72 -7.79 -3.42
C ILE A 19 13.31 -6.77 -4.48
N LEU A 20 12.00 -6.60 -4.64
CA LEU A 20 11.40 -5.69 -5.63
C LEU A 20 11.24 -4.26 -5.10
N GLY A 21 11.43 -4.10 -3.80
CA GLY A 21 11.33 -2.86 -3.04
C GLY A 21 11.29 -3.19 -1.56
N GLU A 22 11.79 -2.28 -0.73
CA GLU A 22 11.52 -2.31 0.71
C GLU A 22 10.23 -1.50 0.93
N GLY A 23 9.18 -2.12 1.45
CA GLY A 23 8.03 -1.34 1.94
C GLY A 23 8.47 -0.39 3.06
N GLY A 24 7.58 0.47 3.57
CA GLY A 24 7.87 1.37 4.71
C GLY A 24 8.40 0.68 5.97
N PHE A 25 8.37 -0.66 5.97
CA PHE A 25 8.84 -1.58 6.99
C PHE A 25 10.34 -1.93 6.94
N GLY A 26 11.01 -1.87 5.77
CA GLY A 26 12.33 -2.49 5.63
C GLY A 26 12.37 -3.95 6.13
N ARG A 27 13.57 -4.47 6.45
CA ARG A 27 13.71 -5.69 7.26
C ARG A 27 13.33 -5.38 8.71
N VAL A 28 12.09 -5.67 9.12
CA VAL A 28 11.65 -5.45 10.52
C VAL A 28 12.26 -6.49 11.45
N PHE A 29 13.26 -6.08 12.23
CA PHE A 29 13.86 -6.91 13.27
C PHE A 29 13.00 -6.90 14.54
N LYS A 30 12.52 -8.10 14.92
CA LYS A 30 12.17 -8.69 16.23
C LYS A 30 11.58 -7.90 17.41
N ASP A 31 11.60 -6.58 17.49
CA ASP A 31 11.26 -5.89 18.77
C ASP A 31 10.49 -4.56 18.67
N SER A 32 9.95 -4.17 17.51
CA SER A 32 9.05 -3.02 17.46
C SER A 32 7.60 -3.45 17.69
N LEU A 33 7.03 -3.11 18.85
CA LEU A 33 5.57 -3.15 19.08
C LEU A 33 4.78 -2.47 17.95
N GLN A 34 5.43 -1.52 17.25
CA GLN A 34 4.91 -0.85 16.09
C GLN A 34 4.76 -1.79 14.88
N GLY A 35 5.79 -2.56 14.52
CA GLY A 35 5.74 -3.48 13.38
C GLY A 35 4.69 -4.58 13.55
N LEU A 36 4.48 -5.06 14.78
CA LEU A 36 3.39 -6.01 15.08
C LEU A 36 2.01 -5.36 14.86
N LYS A 37 1.81 -4.12 15.31
CA LYS A 37 0.53 -3.41 15.15
C LYS A 37 0.21 -3.16 13.67
N GLU A 38 1.20 -2.75 12.91
CA GLU A 38 1.05 -2.50 11.47
C GLU A 38 0.79 -3.80 10.70
N TRP A 39 1.54 -4.87 10.98
CA TRP A 39 1.28 -6.19 10.42
C TRP A 39 -0.14 -6.69 10.73
N GLN A 40 -0.59 -6.53 11.98
CA GLN A 40 -1.96 -6.88 12.38
C GLN A 40 -3.00 -6.04 11.65
N ALA A 41 -2.73 -4.74 11.45
CA ALA A 41 -3.61 -3.86 10.68
C ALA A 41 -3.73 -4.34 9.22
N GLU A 42 -2.62 -4.66 8.57
CA GLU A 42 -2.60 -5.17 7.20
C GLU A 42 -3.36 -6.48 7.05
N VAL A 43 -3.08 -7.47 7.91
CA VAL A 43 -3.80 -8.75 7.91
C VAL A 43 -5.29 -8.52 8.14
N LYS A 44 -5.66 -7.60 9.04
CA LYS A 44 -7.07 -7.27 9.33
C LYS A 44 -7.78 -6.65 8.13
N PHE A 45 -7.17 -5.66 7.48
CA PHE A 45 -7.83 -4.91 6.40
C PHE A 45 -7.79 -5.68 5.07
N LEU A 46 -6.62 -6.16 4.65
CA LEU A 46 -6.47 -6.88 3.38
C LEU A 46 -6.95 -8.33 3.46
N GLY A 47 -7.03 -8.91 4.66
CA GLY A 47 -7.69 -10.21 4.86
C GLY A 47 -9.22 -10.12 4.83
N LYS A 48 -9.80 -8.95 5.15
CA LYS A 48 -11.26 -8.73 5.15
C LYS A 48 -11.78 -8.18 3.82
N PHE A 49 -10.99 -7.35 3.15
CA PHE A 49 -11.47 -6.59 1.99
C PHE A 49 -10.86 -7.10 0.69
N SER A 50 -11.71 -7.22 -0.34
CA SER A 50 -11.30 -7.54 -1.70
C SER A 50 -11.92 -6.54 -2.67
N HIS A 51 -11.08 -5.91 -3.49
CA HIS A 51 -11.49 -4.91 -4.46
C HIS A 51 -10.44 -4.80 -5.58
N PRO A 52 -10.81 -4.58 -6.85
CA PRO A 52 -9.87 -4.51 -7.97
C PRO A 52 -8.76 -3.46 -7.83
N ASN A 53 -9.00 -2.40 -7.05
CA ASN A 53 -8.04 -1.32 -6.77
C ASN A 53 -7.41 -1.38 -5.37
N LEU A 54 -7.44 -2.53 -4.72
CA LEU A 54 -6.68 -2.81 -3.50
C LEU A 54 -5.74 -3.99 -3.76
N VAL A 55 -4.51 -3.94 -3.25
CA VAL A 55 -3.57 -5.05 -3.35
C VAL A 55 -4.13 -6.25 -2.59
N LYS A 56 -4.09 -7.42 -3.23
CA LYS A 56 -4.50 -8.67 -2.62
C LYS A 56 -3.38 -9.23 -1.72
N LEU A 57 -3.71 -9.39 -0.44
CA LEU A 57 -2.91 -10.22 0.47
C LEU A 57 -3.19 -11.69 0.15
N ILE A 58 -2.17 -12.42 -0.32
CA ILE A 58 -2.25 -13.85 -0.63
C ILE A 58 -2.03 -14.68 0.64
N GLY A 59 -1.15 -14.22 1.52
CA GLY A 59 -0.93 -14.86 2.81
C GLY A 59 0.07 -14.11 3.68
N TYR A 60 0.41 -14.73 4.80
CA TYR A 60 1.30 -14.17 5.81
C TYR A 60 2.09 -15.29 6.49
N CYS A 61 3.19 -14.93 7.14
CA CYS A 61 4.00 -15.79 8.00
C CYS A 61 4.21 -15.12 9.35
N TRP A 62 4.06 -15.90 10.41
CA TRP A 62 4.39 -15.53 11.78
C TRP A 62 5.12 -16.68 12.46
N GLU A 63 6.43 -16.76 12.22
CA GLU A 63 7.32 -17.81 12.74
C GLU A 63 8.69 -17.21 13.05
N GLU A 64 9.46 -17.84 13.94
CA GLU A 64 10.84 -17.42 14.28
C GLU A 64 11.00 -15.94 14.75
N LYS A 65 9.89 -15.34 15.21
CA LYS A 65 9.73 -13.90 15.51
C LYS A 65 9.92 -12.99 14.28
N GLN A 66 9.55 -13.48 13.11
CA GLN A 66 9.44 -12.77 11.84
C GLN A 66 7.96 -12.57 11.50
N PHE A 67 7.62 -11.36 11.04
CA PHE A 67 6.29 -11.02 10.55
C PHE A 67 6.40 -10.69 9.06
N LEU A 68 5.91 -11.59 8.20
CA LEU A 68 5.99 -11.42 6.75
C LEU A 68 4.59 -11.39 6.15
N LEU A 69 4.45 -10.61 5.08
CA LEU A 69 3.23 -10.48 4.28
C LEU A 69 3.55 -10.86 2.84
N VAL A 70 2.65 -11.60 2.20
CA VAL A 70 2.78 -12.09 0.83
C VAL A 70 1.62 -11.52 0.03
N TYR A 71 1.94 -10.71 -0.96
CA TYR A 71 0.97 -10.04 -1.82
C TYR A 71 0.99 -10.59 -3.24
N GLU A 72 -0.03 -10.25 -4.02
CA GLU A 72 0.08 -10.33 -5.47
C GLU A 72 1.22 -9.45 -6.00
N TYR A 73 1.86 -9.90 -7.08
CA TYR A 73 2.98 -9.18 -7.66
C TYR A 73 2.51 -8.06 -8.60
N MET A 74 3.05 -6.86 -8.38
CA MET A 74 2.74 -5.65 -9.13
C MET A 74 3.91 -5.30 -10.06
N GLN A 75 3.82 -5.74 -11.32
CA GLN A 75 4.95 -5.80 -12.27
C GLN A 75 5.57 -4.44 -12.57
N LYS A 76 4.81 -3.35 -12.46
CA LYS A 76 5.28 -2.00 -12.76
C LYS A 76 5.70 -1.21 -11.53
N GLY A 77 5.63 -1.81 -10.34
CA GLY A 77 6.02 -1.16 -9.09
C GLY A 77 5.11 0.00 -8.70
N SER A 78 5.62 0.92 -7.88
CA SER A 78 4.89 2.11 -7.39
C SER A 78 4.77 3.19 -8.46
N LEU A 79 3.70 3.99 -8.40
CA LEU A 79 3.51 5.17 -9.24
C LEU A 79 4.67 6.17 -9.07
N GLU A 80 5.23 6.30 -7.87
CA GLU A 80 6.40 7.14 -7.60
C GLU A 80 7.59 6.83 -8.54
N ASN A 81 7.83 5.56 -8.84
CA ASN A 81 8.90 5.16 -9.77
C ASN A 81 8.69 5.69 -11.20
N HIS A 82 7.44 5.95 -11.58
CA HIS A 82 7.07 6.52 -12.89
C HIS A 82 7.07 8.05 -12.88
N LEU A 83 7.10 8.69 -11.71
CA LEU A 83 7.21 10.15 -11.56
C LEU A 83 8.66 10.63 -11.50
N ILE A 84 9.54 9.86 -10.86
CA ILE A 84 10.92 10.32 -10.58
C ILE A 84 11.89 10.05 -11.76
N ARG A 85 11.58 9.11 -12.66
CA ARG A 85 12.50 8.73 -13.75
C ARG A 85 12.58 9.78 -14.86
N LYS A 86 13.55 10.69 -14.74
CA LYS A 86 14.01 11.52 -15.85
C LYS A 86 14.50 10.64 -17.02
N GLY A 87 13.88 10.79 -18.18
CA GLY A 87 14.30 10.12 -19.44
C GLY A 87 13.62 8.79 -19.73
N ALA A 88 12.70 8.32 -18.89
CA ALA A 88 11.77 7.24 -19.28
C ALA A 88 10.64 7.82 -20.14
N GLU A 89 10.09 7.01 -21.06
CA GLU A 89 8.88 7.37 -21.79
C GLU A 89 7.78 7.67 -20.78
N THR A 90 7.25 8.89 -20.84
CA THR A 90 6.24 9.35 -19.90
C THR A 90 4.95 8.56 -20.11
N LEU A 91 4.22 8.29 -19.03
CA LEU A 91 2.94 7.61 -19.16
C LEU A 91 1.99 8.45 -20.01
N SER A 92 1.34 7.82 -20.99
CA SER A 92 0.31 8.45 -21.82
C SER A 92 -0.80 9.02 -20.93
N TRP A 93 -1.44 10.08 -21.40
CA TRP A 93 -2.53 10.74 -20.67
C TRP A 93 -3.65 9.76 -20.25
N ASP A 94 -4.08 8.90 -21.17
CA ASP A 94 -5.09 7.87 -20.91
C ASP A 94 -4.66 6.92 -19.79
N THR A 95 -3.40 6.51 -19.79
CA THR A 95 -2.83 5.69 -18.71
C THR A 95 -2.84 6.45 -17.37
N ARG A 96 -2.49 7.74 -17.38
CA ARG A 96 -2.51 8.56 -16.15
C ARG A 96 -3.92 8.67 -15.58
N LEU A 97 -4.90 8.97 -16.43
CA LEU A 97 -6.31 9.02 -16.02
C LEU A 97 -6.80 7.67 -15.48
N LYS A 98 -6.46 6.56 -16.15
CA LYS A 98 -6.78 5.20 -15.69
C LYS A 98 -6.24 4.94 -14.28
N ILE A 99 -4.99 5.33 -14.01
CA ILE A 99 -4.34 5.15 -12.70
C ILE A 99 -5.06 5.98 -11.62
N VAL A 100 -5.30 7.26 -11.88
CA VAL A 100 -5.97 8.17 -10.93
C VAL A 100 -7.37 7.67 -10.60
N ILE A 101 -8.15 7.28 -11.62
CA ILE A 101 -9.49 6.72 -11.46
C ILE A 101 -9.43 5.44 -10.62
N GLY A 102 -8.46 4.56 -10.88
CA GLY A 102 -8.26 3.34 -10.09
C GLY A 102 -7.96 3.64 -8.61
N ALA A 103 -7.02 4.53 -8.34
CA ALA A 103 -6.68 4.94 -6.97
C ALA A 103 -7.89 5.55 -6.25
N ALA A 104 -8.64 6.43 -6.92
CA ALA A 104 -9.85 7.04 -6.37
C ALA A 104 -10.94 6.00 -6.07
N ARG A 105 -11.14 5.00 -6.95
CA ARG A 105 -12.08 3.88 -6.69
C ARG A 105 -11.66 3.06 -5.47
N GLY A 106 -10.36 2.80 -5.29
CA GLY A 106 -9.84 2.13 -4.11
C GLY A 106 -10.13 2.90 -2.82
N LEU A 107 -9.90 4.21 -2.82
CA LEU A 107 -10.22 5.08 -1.68
C LEU A 107 -11.74 5.13 -1.40
N ALA A 108 -12.55 5.34 -2.43
CA ALA A 108 -14.01 5.42 -2.29
C ALA A 108 -14.60 4.13 -1.72
N PHE A 109 -14.05 2.97 -2.11
CA PHE A 109 -14.45 1.68 -1.56
C PHE A 109 -14.19 1.58 -0.05
N LEU A 110 -13.05 2.09 0.43
CA LEU A 110 -12.67 2.07 1.85
C LEU A 110 -13.54 3.01 2.70
N ASP A 111 -13.92 4.15 2.14
CA ASP A 111 -14.69 5.20 2.82
C ASP A 111 -16.21 4.93 2.88
N THR A 112 -16.68 3.81 2.31
CA THR A 112 -18.10 3.43 2.41
C THR A 112 -18.58 3.33 3.86
N THR A 113 -19.84 3.69 4.11
CA THR A 113 -20.48 3.72 5.44
C THR A 113 -20.40 2.40 6.21
N GLU A 114 -20.32 1.26 5.51
CA GLU A 114 -20.18 -0.06 6.11
C GLU A 114 -18.75 -0.38 6.57
N LYS A 115 -17.74 0.22 5.91
CA LYS A 115 -16.32 -0.08 6.16
C LYS A 115 -15.67 0.96 7.05
N GLN A 116 -15.96 2.23 6.78
CA GLN A 116 -15.42 3.41 7.44
C GLN A 116 -13.89 3.32 7.61
N VAL A 117 -13.15 2.84 6.60
CA VAL A 117 -11.71 2.65 6.75
C VAL A 117 -10.99 3.94 6.41
N ILE A 118 -10.26 4.48 7.38
CA ILE A 118 -9.36 5.61 7.19
C ILE A 118 -7.99 5.05 6.79
N TYR A 119 -7.61 5.19 5.52
CA TYR A 119 -6.37 4.64 4.96
C TYR A 119 -5.09 5.35 5.47
N ARG A 120 -5.14 6.67 5.66
CA ARG A 120 -4.10 7.54 6.26
C ARG A 120 -2.74 7.64 5.57
N ASP A 121 -2.37 6.75 4.64
CA ASP A 121 -1.08 6.81 3.94
C ASP A 121 -1.23 6.88 2.41
N PHE A 122 -2.01 7.85 1.94
CA PHE A 122 -2.25 8.06 0.53
C PHE A 122 -1.12 8.85 -0.13
N LYS A 123 -0.23 8.15 -0.86
CA LYS A 123 0.92 8.71 -1.57
C LYS A 123 1.28 7.87 -2.80
N ALA A 124 2.01 8.44 -3.76
CA ALA A 124 2.39 7.76 -5.00
C ALA A 124 3.22 6.48 -4.77
N ALA A 125 4.00 6.41 -3.69
CA ALA A 125 4.75 5.22 -3.31
C ALA A 125 3.83 4.03 -2.93
N ASN A 126 2.60 4.29 -2.47
CA ASN A 126 1.64 3.28 -2.05
C ASN A 126 0.54 2.99 -3.10
N ILE A 127 0.70 3.52 -4.31
CA ILE A 127 -0.14 3.19 -5.46
C ILE A 127 0.69 2.26 -6.35
N LEU A 128 0.43 0.96 -6.30
CA LEU A 128 1.13 -0.03 -7.10
C LEU A 128 0.42 -0.30 -8.42
N LEU A 129 1.20 -0.65 -9.44
CA LEU A 129 0.74 -0.83 -10.82
C LEU A 129 1.02 -2.25 -11.31
N ASP A 130 -0.01 -2.92 -11.84
CA ASP A 130 0.14 -4.24 -12.46
C ASP A 130 0.64 -4.14 -13.91
N GLY A 131 0.72 -5.27 -14.61
CA GLY A 131 1.15 -5.37 -16.00
C GLY A 131 0.37 -4.49 -16.98
N ASP A 132 -0.87 -4.12 -16.66
CA ASP A 132 -1.78 -3.34 -17.51
C ASP A 132 -1.99 -1.90 -16.99
N TYR A 133 -1.16 -1.44 -16.05
CA TYR A 133 -1.31 -0.15 -15.37
C TYR A 133 -2.62 0.01 -14.60
N ASN A 134 -3.23 -1.09 -14.13
CA ASN A 134 -4.32 -0.96 -13.15
C ASN A 134 -3.71 -0.59 -11.79
N ALA A 135 -4.24 0.47 -11.19
CA ALA A 135 -3.78 0.97 -9.90
C ALA A 135 -4.39 0.19 -8.74
N LYS A 136 -3.56 -0.17 -7.76
CA LYS A 136 -3.98 -0.79 -6.49
C LYS A 136 -3.32 -0.11 -5.30
N LEU A 137 -4.11 0.24 -4.29
CA LEU A 137 -3.59 0.77 -3.03
C LEU A 137 -2.90 -0.36 -2.23
N SER A 138 -1.73 -0.09 -1.68
CA SER A 138 -0.93 -0.99 -0.83
C SER A 138 -0.69 -0.41 0.56
N ASP A 139 0.13 -1.04 1.40
CA ASP A 139 0.60 -0.46 2.70
C ASP A 139 -0.54 0.02 3.63
N PHE A 140 -1.24 -0.96 4.22
CA PHE A 140 -2.35 -0.72 5.15
C PHE A 140 -1.89 -0.63 6.61
N GLY A 141 -0.59 -0.59 6.88
CA GLY A 141 -0.05 -0.62 8.24
C GLY A 141 -0.57 0.53 9.11
N LEU A 142 -0.84 1.68 8.49
CA LEU A 142 -1.40 2.86 9.16
C LEU A 142 -2.93 2.96 9.07
N ALA A 143 -3.63 2.04 8.40
CA ALA A 143 -5.08 2.12 8.27
C ALA A 143 -5.81 1.93 9.61
N LYS A 144 -6.99 2.54 9.75
CA LYS A 144 -7.83 2.43 10.95
C LYS A 144 -9.31 2.37 10.60
N LEU A 145 -10.09 1.74 11.47
CA LEU A 145 -11.55 1.88 11.43
C LEU A 145 -11.92 3.26 11.97
N GLY A 146 -12.75 3.96 11.23
CA GLY A 146 -13.45 5.15 11.63
C GLY A 146 -14.50 4.83 12.68
N PRO A 147 -15.06 5.86 13.31
CA PRO A 147 -16.00 5.71 14.40
C PRO A 147 -17.37 5.28 13.85
N ALA A 148 -17.92 4.21 14.41
CA ALA A 148 -19.20 3.61 14.02
C ALA A 148 -20.44 4.51 14.24
N ASN A 149 -20.26 5.68 14.88
CA ASN A 149 -21.36 6.43 15.50
C ASN A 149 -21.59 7.80 14.85
N GLY A 150 -21.06 8.07 13.66
CA GLY A 150 -21.23 9.37 12.97
C GLY A 150 -20.46 10.54 13.59
N ASN A 151 -19.59 10.30 14.58
CA ASN A 151 -18.66 11.31 15.07
C ASN A 151 -17.53 11.51 14.03
N SER A 152 -17.18 12.74 13.68
CA SER A 152 -16.14 13.00 12.67
C SER A 152 -14.69 12.85 13.20
N HIS A 153 -14.52 12.50 14.47
CA HIS A 153 -13.23 12.58 15.17
C HIS A 153 -12.72 11.20 15.60
N VAL A 154 -11.49 10.88 15.21
CA VAL A 154 -10.73 9.75 15.74
C VAL A 154 -9.50 10.30 16.47
N THR A 155 -9.48 10.20 17.80
CA THR A 155 -8.30 10.56 18.59
C THR A 155 -7.24 9.49 18.41
N THR A 156 -6.22 9.78 17.61
CA THR A 156 -5.03 8.96 17.48
C THR A 156 -3.82 9.87 17.56
N GLY A 157 -2.69 9.37 18.08
CA GLY A 157 -1.41 10.09 17.92
C GLY A 157 -1.25 10.52 16.47
N VAL A 158 -0.69 11.71 16.23
CA VAL A 158 -0.44 12.20 14.86
C VAL A 158 0.43 11.17 14.16
N VAL A 159 -0.13 10.47 13.18
CA VAL A 159 0.59 9.55 12.31
C VAL A 159 0.15 9.85 10.89
N GLY A 160 1.12 10.09 10.02
CA GLY A 160 0.96 10.89 8.81
C GLY A 160 1.34 12.35 9.10
N THR A 161 2.37 12.84 8.42
CA THR A 161 2.74 14.26 8.46
C THR A 161 1.64 15.08 7.79
N TYR A 162 1.20 16.19 8.37
CA TYR A 162 0.20 17.09 7.75
C TYR A 162 0.58 17.52 6.30
N SER A 163 1.87 17.48 5.96
CA SER A 163 2.39 17.71 4.62
C SER A 163 2.13 16.57 3.62
N LEU A 164 1.85 15.33 4.05
CA LEU A 164 1.72 14.15 3.18
C LEU A 164 0.32 13.97 2.56
N CYS A 165 -0.78 14.28 3.27
CA CYS A 165 -2.11 14.29 2.64
C CYS A 165 -2.18 15.37 1.54
N SER A 166 -1.53 16.52 1.80
CA SER A 166 -1.32 17.55 0.79
C SER A 166 -0.39 17.05 -0.33
N ALA A 167 0.74 16.40 -0.02
CA ALA A 167 1.69 15.89 -1.02
C ALA A 167 1.17 14.70 -1.86
N GLY A 168 0.26 13.87 -1.35
CA GLY A 168 -0.35 12.77 -2.08
C GLY A 168 -1.37 13.26 -3.10
N ILE A 169 -2.27 14.16 -2.67
CA ILE A 169 -3.21 14.85 -3.55
C ILE A 169 -2.46 15.75 -4.53
N HIS A 170 -1.47 16.52 -4.06
CA HIS A 170 -0.60 17.34 -4.89
C HIS A 170 0.20 16.47 -5.86
N GLY A 171 0.72 15.32 -5.45
CA GLY A 171 1.46 14.39 -6.32
C GLY A 171 0.61 13.81 -7.43
N LEU A 172 -0.65 13.44 -7.14
CA LEU A 172 -1.61 13.06 -8.18
C LEU A 172 -2.00 14.25 -9.07
N TRP A 173 -2.14 15.45 -8.50
CA TRP A 173 -2.36 16.67 -9.27
C TRP A 173 -1.16 17.03 -10.17
N THR A 174 0.07 16.85 -9.70
CA THR A 174 1.30 17.05 -10.48
C THR A 174 1.40 15.99 -11.57
N PHE A 175 1.11 14.73 -11.27
CA PHE A 175 1.05 13.64 -12.26
C PHE A 175 0.09 13.95 -13.42
N ILE A 176 -1.04 14.59 -13.11
CA ILE A 176 -2.03 15.03 -14.08
C ILE A 176 -1.58 16.31 -14.83
N ARG A 177 -0.67 17.13 -14.29
CA ARG A 177 -0.27 18.42 -14.88
C ARG A 177 1.06 18.44 -15.63
N GLU A 178 1.88 17.40 -15.57
CA GLU A 178 3.12 17.33 -16.34
C GLU A 178 2.84 17.19 -17.84
N GLU A 179 2.80 18.34 -18.53
CA GLU A 179 3.09 18.52 -19.97
C GLU A 179 4.58 18.78 -20.20
#